data_AF-A0A927Q650-F1
#
_entry.id   AF-A0A927Q650-F1
#
_cell.length_a   1.000
_cell.length_b   1.000
_cell.length_c   1.000
_cell.angle_alpha   90.00
_cell.angle_beta   90.00
_cell.angle_gamma   90.00
#
_symmetry.space_group_name_H-M   'P 1'
#
loop_
_entity.id
_entity.type
_entity.pdbx_description
1 polymer ?
#
loop_
_entity_poly.entity_id
_entity_poly.type
_entity_poly.pdbx_seq_one_letter_code
_entity_poly.pdbx_strand_id
1 'polypeptide(L)'
;MTQPSTIADRIERLDRLLPQTQCGQCGYDGCRPYAEAMAAGDAGPDHCPPGGDTGAHALARLLGVAPRPYDRGRGLHKPAQVAAVVEADCIGCTKCIQACPVDAIIGGPKLMHVVLEPLCTGCELCVPACPVDCIVLHPIAR
;
A
#
# COMPACT_ATOMS: atom_id res chain seq x y z
N MET A 1 18.48 0.43 27.79
CA MET A 1 19.31 0.47 26.56
C MET A 1 18.53 1.27 25.53
N THR A 2 18.59 2.60 25.61
CA THR A 2 17.79 3.50 24.76
C THR A 2 18.74 4.09 23.72
N GLN A 3 18.72 3.53 22.51
CA GLN A 3 19.47 4.09 21.37
C GLN A 3 18.87 5.47 21.01
N PRO A 4 19.68 6.49 20.73
CA PRO A 4 19.20 7.78 20.22
C PRO A 4 18.59 7.56 18.83
N SER A 5 17.30 7.84 18.65
CA SER A 5 16.61 7.60 17.38
C SER A 5 17.15 8.55 16.31
N THR A 6 17.83 8.00 15.31
CA THR A 6 18.29 8.76 14.16
C THR A 6 17.10 9.16 13.28
N ILE A 7 17.28 10.17 12.42
CA ILE A 7 16.26 10.54 11.43
C ILE A 7 15.89 9.33 10.54
N ALA A 8 16.89 8.51 10.19
CA ALA A 8 16.68 7.28 9.43
C ALA A 8 15.77 6.28 10.17
N ASP A 9 15.95 6.09 11.48
CA ASP A 9 15.07 5.22 12.28
C ASP A 9 13.63 5.74 12.32
N ARG A 10 13.45 7.06 12.33
CA ARG A 10 12.12 7.68 12.31
C ARG A 10 11.42 7.45 10.97
N ILE A 11 12.12 7.67 9.86
CA ILE A 11 11.61 7.41 8.50
C ILE A 11 11.16 5.95 8.37
N GLU A 12 12.00 5.02 8.80
CA GLU A 12 11.71 3.59 8.71
C GLU A 12 10.49 3.17 9.55
N ARG A 13 10.26 3.82 10.69
CA ARG A 13 9.06 3.56 11.49
C ARG A 13 7.80 4.19 10.89
N LEU A 14 7.92 5.36 10.26
CA LEU A 14 6.81 5.99 9.55
C LEU A 14 6.40 5.14 8.34
N ASP A 15 7.37 4.71 7.54
CA ASP A 15 7.15 3.90 6.34
C ASP A 15 6.41 2.61 6.67
N ARG A 16 6.83 1.89 7.73
CA ARG A 16 6.15 0.67 8.19
C ARG A 16 4.72 0.86 8.70
N LEU A 17 4.31 2.07 9.05
CA LEU A 17 2.92 2.37 9.42
C LEU A 17 2.04 2.65 8.18
N LEU A 18 2.65 2.89 7.03
CA LEU A 18 1.91 3.16 5.80
C LEU A 18 1.39 1.85 5.17
N PRO A 19 0.30 1.90 4.40
CA PRO A 19 -0.31 0.72 3.78
C PRO A 19 0.53 0.04 2.68
N GLN A 20 1.63 0.66 2.25
CA GLN A 20 2.51 0.15 1.18
C GLN A 20 1.80 -0.09 -0.16
N THR A 21 0.73 0.67 -0.44
CA THR A 21 -0.03 0.53 -1.70
C THR A 21 0.62 1.26 -2.89
N GLN A 22 1.60 2.12 -2.65
CA GLN A 22 2.31 2.89 -3.68
C GLN A 22 1.36 3.70 -4.62
N CYS A 23 0.21 4.14 -4.10
CA CYS A 23 -0.88 4.70 -4.92
C CYS A 23 -0.74 6.17 -5.32
N GLY A 24 0.19 6.92 -4.73
CA GLY A 24 0.41 8.34 -5.04
C GLY A 24 -0.62 9.34 -4.50
N GLN A 25 -1.70 8.89 -3.84
CA GLN A 25 -2.80 9.77 -3.39
C GLN A 25 -2.38 10.85 -2.37
N CYS A 26 -1.26 10.64 -1.68
CA CYS A 26 -0.68 11.62 -0.76
C CYS A 26 0.09 12.75 -1.46
N GLY A 27 0.30 12.69 -2.78
CA GLY A 27 1.10 13.64 -3.55
C GLY A 27 2.58 13.27 -3.68
N TYR A 28 2.97 12.04 -3.30
CA TYR A 28 4.33 11.52 -3.36
C TYR A 28 4.38 10.21 -4.15
N ASP A 29 5.53 9.89 -4.77
CA ASP A 29 5.70 8.71 -5.65
C ASP A 29 5.60 7.35 -4.93
N GLY A 30 5.47 7.33 -3.60
CA GLY A 30 5.31 6.11 -2.83
C GLY A 30 5.23 6.36 -1.33
N CYS A 31 5.12 5.28 -0.56
CA CYS A 31 5.06 5.36 0.90
C CYS A 31 6.36 5.92 1.51
N ARG A 32 7.52 5.45 1.03
CA ARG A 32 8.84 5.89 1.54
C ARG A 32 9.09 7.40 1.37
N PRO A 33 8.91 8.03 0.19
CA PRO A 33 9.06 9.47 0.06
C PRO A 33 8.09 10.27 0.94
N TYR A 34 6.86 9.79 1.14
CA TYR A 34 5.92 10.42 2.07
C TYR A 34 6.39 10.31 3.53
N ALA A 35 6.95 9.17 3.93
CA ALA A 35 7.57 8.99 5.25
C ALA A 35 8.77 9.94 5.47
N GLU A 36 9.58 10.16 4.44
CA GLU A 36 10.69 11.12 4.46
C GLU A 36 10.19 12.56 4.64
N ALA A 37 9.18 12.98 3.87
CA ALA A 37 8.55 14.28 4.02
C ALA A 37 7.93 14.50 5.41
N MET A 38 7.27 13.47 5.97
CA MET A 38 6.76 13.53 7.34
C MET A 38 7.87 13.64 8.38
N ALA A 39 9.00 12.95 8.20
CA ALA A 39 10.14 13.03 9.11
C ALA A 39 10.83 14.41 9.06
N ALA A 40 10.86 15.03 7.87
CA ALA A 40 11.39 16.37 7.63
C ALA A 40 10.44 17.50 8.10
N GLY A 41 9.15 17.21 8.25
CA GLY A 41 8.14 18.20 8.62
C GLY A 41 7.47 18.89 7.43
N ASP A 42 7.75 18.43 6.21
CA ASP A 42 7.20 18.96 4.96
C ASP A 42 5.77 18.45 4.68
N ALA A 43 5.33 17.38 5.36
CA ALA A 43 4.01 16.80 5.22
C ALA A 43 3.37 16.43 6.57
N GLY A 44 2.04 16.53 6.64
CA GLY A 44 1.25 16.09 7.79
C GLY A 44 0.93 14.59 7.76
N PRO A 45 0.52 13.97 8.89
CA PRO A 45 0.17 12.55 8.95
C PRO A 45 -1.16 12.17 8.26
N ASP A 46 -1.96 13.16 7.88
CA ASP A 46 -3.34 13.01 7.39
C ASP A 46 -3.45 12.78 5.87
N HIS A 47 -2.35 12.72 5.14
CA HIS A 47 -2.37 12.73 3.66
C HIS A 47 -2.52 11.35 3.01
N CYS A 48 -2.69 10.27 3.77
CA CYS A 48 -2.79 8.90 3.22
C CYS A 48 -4.22 8.36 3.31
N PRO A 49 -5.06 8.51 2.26
CA PRO A 49 -6.41 7.95 2.25
C PRO A 49 -6.47 6.43 2.46
N PRO A 50 -5.57 5.60 1.87
CA PRO A 50 -5.58 4.17 2.14
C PRO A 50 -5.33 3.82 3.62
N GLY A 51 -4.61 4.67 4.37
CA GLY A 51 -4.39 4.48 5.80
C GLY A 51 -5.61 4.86 6.66
N GLY A 52 -6.50 5.70 6.12
CA GLY A 52 -7.71 6.16 6.80
C GLY A 52 -7.41 6.91 8.11
N ASP A 53 -8.45 7.10 8.92
CA ASP A 53 -8.33 7.81 10.19
C ASP A 53 -7.42 7.05 11.17
N THR A 54 -7.48 5.71 11.18
CA THR A 54 -6.61 4.87 12.02
C THR A 54 -5.13 5.07 11.70
N GLY A 55 -4.76 5.08 10.41
CA GLY A 55 -3.40 5.33 9.96
C GLY A 55 -2.93 6.75 10.28
N ALA A 56 -3.75 7.76 10.00
CA ALA A 56 -3.44 9.15 10.33
C ALA A 56 -3.18 9.34 11.84
N HIS A 57 -3.98 8.72 12.70
CA HIS A 57 -3.77 8.74 14.15
C HIS A 57 -2.50 8.00 14.58
N ALA A 58 -2.18 6.85 13.97
CA ALA A 58 -0.96 6.12 14.27
C ALA A 58 0.30 6.91 13.90
N LEU A 59 0.30 7.52 12.72
CA LEU A 59 1.37 8.41 12.25
C LEU A 59 1.51 9.64 13.16
N ALA A 60 0.40 10.29 13.53
CA ALA A 60 0.41 11.44 14.44
C ALA A 60 1.04 11.12 15.79
N ARG A 61 0.72 9.95 16.38
CA ARG A 61 1.35 9.47 17.62
C ARG A 61 2.85 9.29 17.48
N LEU A 62 3.31 8.75 16.35
CA LEU A 62 4.74 8.55 16.12
C LEU A 62 5.48 9.88 15.86
N LEU A 63 4.82 10.83 15.21
CA LEU A 63 5.36 12.16 14.95
C LEU A 63 5.34 13.08 16.19
N GLY A 64 4.52 12.77 17.19
CA GLY A 64 4.34 13.61 18.39
C GLY A 64 3.44 14.82 18.15
N VAL A 65 2.50 14.74 17.21
CA VAL A 65 1.58 15.83 16.84
C VAL A 65 0.13 15.49 17.18
N ALA A 66 -0.74 16.49 17.24
CA ALA A 66 -2.16 16.28 17.53
C ALA A 66 -2.83 15.40 16.46
N PRO A 67 -3.62 14.38 16.85
CA PRO A 67 -4.36 13.54 15.93
C PRO A 67 -5.39 14.36 15.15
N ARG A 68 -5.49 14.10 13.85
CA ARG A 68 -6.51 14.68 12.96
C ARG A 68 -7.07 13.57 12.06
N PRO A 69 -8.33 13.69 11.61
CA PRO A 69 -8.84 12.83 10.55
C PRO A 69 -7.98 12.93 9.29
N TYR A 70 -7.95 11.87 8.49
CA TYR A 70 -7.27 11.93 7.20
C TYR A 70 -8.01 12.90 6.26
N ASP A 71 -7.26 13.47 5.30
CA ASP A 71 -7.82 14.40 4.33
C ASP A 71 -8.63 13.66 3.26
N ARG A 72 -9.96 13.77 3.38
CA ARG A 72 -10.95 13.20 2.45
C ARG A 72 -10.91 13.84 1.06
N GLY A 73 -10.27 15.00 0.89
CA GLY A 73 -10.06 15.64 -0.40
C GLY A 73 -9.05 14.91 -1.30
N ARG A 74 -8.22 14.02 -0.73
CA ARG A 74 -7.19 13.26 -1.46
C ARG A 74 -7.64 11.88 -1.94
N GLY A 75 -8.81 11.42 -1.48
CA GLY A 75 -9.34 10.12 -1.83
C GLY A 75 -10.24 9.55 -0.76
N LEU A 76 -10.94 8.47 -1.11
CA LEU A 76 -11.75 7.71 -0.16
C LEU A 76 -10.92 6.58 0.44
N HIS A 77 -11.05 6.38 1.74
CA HIS A 77 -10.50 5.21 2.40
C HIS A 77 -11.26 3.96 1.94
N LYS A 78 -10.53 3.01 1.34
CA LYS A 78 -11.03 1.66 1.08
C LYS A 78 -10.48 0.70 2.14
N PRO A 79 -11.27 -0.27 2.62
CA PRO A 79 -10.76 -1.33 3.49
C PRO A 79 -9.59 -2.06 2.84
N ALA A 80 -8.71 -2.65 3.65
CA ALA A 80 -7.63 -3.49 3.14
C ALA A 80 -8.19 -4.64 2.30
N GLN A 81 -7.56 -4.91 1.16
CA GLN A 81 -7.97 -5.94 0.22
C GLN A 81 -6.77 -6.74 -0.28
N VAL A 82 -7.02 -7.96 -0.71
CA VAL A 82 -6.07 -8.85 -1.36
C VAL A 82 -6.61 -9.23 -2.74
N ALA A 83 -5.73 -9.23 -3.73
CA ALA A 83 -6.06 -9.74 -5.06
C ALA A 83 -6.10 -11.27 -5.07
N ALA A 84 -7.02 -11.84 -5.83
CA ALA A 84 -7.06 -13.27 -6.14
C ALA A 84 -7.28 -13.46 -7.65
N VAL A 85 -6.65 -14.50 -8.20
CA VAL A 85 -6.80 -14.88 -9.60
C VAL A 85 -7.91 -15.93 -9.72
N VAL A 86 -8.85 -15.72 -10.63
CA VAL A 86 -9.87 -16.71 -10.99
C VAL A 86 -9.21 -17.75 -11.89
N GLU A 87 -9.03 -18.96 -11.35
CA GLU A 87 -8.31 -20.07 -12.00
C GLU A 87 -8.85 -20.39 -13.39
N ALA A 88 -10.17 -20.48 -13.53
CA ALA A 88 -10.83 -20.90 -14.77
C ALA A 88 -10.54 -19.98 -15.96
N ASP A 89 -10.24 -18.70 -15.70
CA ASP A 89 -10.11 -17.67 -16.74
C ASP A 89 -8.65 -17.28 -16.99
N CYS A 90 -7.72 -17.68 -16.11
CA CYS A 90 -6.33 -17.26 -16.21
C CYS A 90 -5.62 -17.90 -17.42
N ILE A 91 -5.18 -17.06 -18.36
CA ILE A 91 -4.45 -17.51 -19.56
C ILE A 91 -2.91 -17.55 -19.40
N GLY A 92 -2.38 -17.25 -18.21
CA GLY A 92 -0.92 -17.25 -17.97
C GLY A 92 -0.13 -16.22 -18.78
N CYS A 93 -0.68 -15.02 -19.00
CA CYS A 93 -0.07 -13.96 -19.83
C CYS A 93 1.03 -13.13 -19.16
N THR A 94 1.33 -13.39 -17.88
CA THR A 94 2.31 -12.70 -17.01
C THR A 94 2.19 -11.19 -16.80
N LYS A 95 1.25 -10.48 -17.45
CA LYS A 95 1.04 -9.03 -17.27
C LYS A 95 0.77 -8.61 -15.82
N CYS A 96 0.01 -9.40 -15.08
CA CYS A 96 -0.26 -9.14 -13.65
C CYS A 96 1.01 -9.17 -12.79
N ILE A 97 1.99 -10.04 -13.12
CA ILE A 97 3.28 -10.12 -12.42
C ILE A 97 4.06 -8.83 -12.68
N GLN A 98 4.13 -8.39 -13.94
CA GLN A 98 4.83 -7.16 -14.34
C GLN A 98 4.22 -5.89 -13.71
N ALA A 99 2.91 -5.91 -13.46
CA ALA A 99 2.20 -4.80 -12.82
C ALA A 99 2.31 -4.79 -11.29
N CYS A 100 2.76 -5.87 -10.67
CA CYS A 100 2.80 -5.97 -9.21
C CYS A 100 4.04 -5.25 -8.66
N PRO A 101 3.89 -4.15 -7.89
CA PRO A 101 5.03 -3.36 -7.41
C PRO A 101 5.79 -4.01 -6.24
N VAL A 102 5.24 -5.09 -5.68
CA VAL A 102 5.73 -5.77 -4.47
C VAL A 102 5.98 -7.26 -4.71
N ASP A 103 5.99 -7.69 -5.97
CA ASP A 103 6.24 -9.09 -6.39
C ASP A 103 5.35 -10.13 -5.68
N ALA A 104 4.11 -9.74 -5.34
CA ALA A 104 3.16 -10.61 -4.65
C ALA A 104 2.50 -11.65 -5.56
N ILE A 105 2.74 -11.63 -6.88
CA ILE A 105 2.11 -12.56 -7.83
C ILE A 105 3.19 -13.46 -8.42
N ILE A 106 3.00 -14.77 -8.28
CA ILE A 106 3.92 -15.79 -8.78
C ILE A 106 3.26 -16.67 -9.85
N GLY A 107 4.06 -17.17 -10.78
CA GLY A 107 3.63 -18.12 -11.80
C GLY A 107 4.53 -18.05 -13.03
N GLY A 108 4.11 -18.70 -14.11
CA GLY A 108 4.89 -18.78 -15.35
C GLY A 108 4.03 -18.61 -16.60
N PRO A 109 4.65 -18.41 -17.77
CA PRO A 109 3.93 -18.31 -19.02
C PRO A 109 3.03 -19.53 -19.24
N LYS A 110 1.77 -19.29 -19.60
CA LYS A 110 0.75 -20.34 -19.84
C LYS A 110 0.43 -21.21 -18.62
N LEU A 111 0.85 -20.79 -17.43
CA LEU A 111 0.46 -21.39 -16.16
C LEU A 111 -0.40 -20.40 -15.37
N MET A 112 -1.28 -20.92 -14.53
CA MET A 112 -2.05 -20.09 -13.60
C MET A 112 -1.10 -19.34 -12.67
N HIS A 113 -1.39 -18.06 -12.44
CA HIS A 113 -0.69 -17.27 -11.44
C HIS A 113 -1.40 -17.31 -10.09
N VAL A 114 -0.65 -17.19 -9.01
CA VAL A 114 -1.14 -17.18 -7.62
C VAL A 114 -0.70 -15.90 -6.94
N VAL A 115 -1.58 -15.30 -6.14
CA VAL A 115 -1.26 -14.15 -5.30
C VAL A 115 -0.84 -14.65 -3.92
N LEU A 116 0.32 -14.21 -3.46
CA LEU A 116 0.80 -14.40 -2.10
C LEU A 116 0.17 -13.33 -1.20
N GLU A 117 -0.93 -13.68 -0.53
CA GLU A 117 -1.69 -12.77 0.33
C GLU A 117 -0.83 -11.97 1.34
N PRO A 118 0.21 -12.56 1.98
CA PRO A 118 1.04 -11.83 2.94
C PRO A 118 1.85 -10.68 2.32
N LEU A 119 2.12 -10.75 1.01
CA LEU A 119 2.90 -9.73 0.29
C LEU A 119 2.01 -8.74 -0.46
N CYS A 120 0.78 -9.14 -0.79
CA CYS A 120 -0.15 -8.28 -1.52
C CYS A 120 -0.56 -7.07 -0.67
N THR A 121 -0.45 -5.87 -1.22
CA THR A 121 -0.82 -4.61 -0.55
C THR A 121 -2.20 -4.10 -0.98
N GLY A 122 -2.86 -4.79 -1.91
CA GLY A 122 -4.18 -4.37 -2.42
C GLY A 122 -4.11 -3.10 -3.27
N CYS A 123 -2.99 -2.83 -3.95
CA CYS A 123 -2.82 -1.62 -4.79
C CYS A 123 -3.67 -1.60 -6.07
N GLU A 124 -4.37 -2.68 -6.39
CA GLU A 124 -5.28 -2.84 -7.53
C GLU A 124 -4.63 -2.72 -8.93
N LEU A 125 -3.32 -2.45 -9.04
CA LEU A 125 -2.61 -2.26 -10.32
C LEU A 125 -2.68 -3.48 -11.25
N CYS A 126 -2.80 -4.68 -10.69
CA CYS A 126 -2.92 -5.92 -11.46
C CYS A 126 -4.28 -6.07 -12.17
N VAL A 127 -5.35 -5.47 -11.63
CA VAL A 127 -6.72 -5.59 -12.16
C VAL A 127 -6.81 -5.10 -13.60
N PRO A 128 -6.48 -3.82 -13.93
CA PRO A 128 -6.52 -3.35 -15.31
C PRO A 128 -5.43 -3.95 -16.21
N ALA A 129 -4.39 -4.57 -15.62
CA ALA A 129 -3.34 -5.22 -16.39
C ALA A 129 -3.76 -6.59 -16.93
N CYS A 130 -4.77 -7.22 -16.34
CA CYS A 130 -5.25 -8.55 -16.75
C CYS A 130 -6.12 -8.44 -18.01
N PRO A 131 -5.71 -9.02 -19.16
CA PRO A 131 -6.42 -8.85 -20.42
C PRO A 131 -7.72 -9.65 -20.53
N VAL A 132 -7.99 -10.49 -19.53
CA VAL A 132 -9.17 -11.38 -19.44
C VAL A 132 -9.97 -11.11 -18.16
N ASP A 133 -9.66 -10.02 -17.45
CA ASP A 133 -10.37 -9.55 -16.25
C ASP A 133 -10.53 -10.61 -15.14
N CYS A 134 -9.59 -11.57 -15.07
CA CYS A 134 -9.66 -12.69 -14.11
C CYS A 134 -9.12 -12.35 -12.70
N ILE A 135 -9.02 -11.07 -12.32
CA ILE A 135 -8.49 -10.66 -11.00
C ILE A 135 -9.60 -10.00 -10.19
N VAL A 136 -9.84 -10.55 -9.01
CA VAL A 136 -10.84 -10.04 -8.06
C VAL A 136 -10.15 -9.56 -6.78
N LEU A 137 -10.80 -8.63 -6.06
CA LEU A 137 -10.31 -8.12 -4.78
C LEU A 137 -11.22 -8.60 -3.65
N HIS A 138 -10.62 -9.17 -2.63
CA HIS A 138 -11.31 -9.63 -1.43
C HIS A 138 -10.93 -8.75 -0.24
N PRO A 139 -11.91 -8.21 0.51
CA PRO A 139 -11.66 -7.53 1.77
C PRO A 139 -10.96 -8.44 2.79
N ILE A 140 -10.02 -7.87 3.54
CA ILE A 140 -9.34 -8.55 4.63
C ILE A 140 -9.34 -7.67 5.87
N ALA A 141 -9.35 -8.31 7.05
CA ALA A 141 -9.08 -7.62 8.30
C ALA A 141 -7.56 -7.58 8.53
N ARG A 142 -6.99 -6.37 8.62
CA ARG A 142 -5.59 -6.13 9.00
C ARG A 142 -5.53 -5.30 10.27
#